data_AF-A0A814EDM2-F1
#
_entry.id   AF-A0A814EDM2-F1
#
_cell.length_a   1.000
_cell.length_b   1.000
_cell.length_c   1.000
_cell.angle_alpha   90.00
_cell.angle_beta   90.00
_cell.angle_gamma   90.00
#
_symmetry.space_group_name_H-M   'P 1'
#
loop_
_entity.id
_entity.type
_entity.pdbx_description
1 polymer ?
#
loop_
_entity_poly.entity_id
_entity_poly.type
_entity_poly.pdbx_seq_one_letter_code
_entity_poly.pdbx_strand_id
1 'polypeptide(L)'
;MKHAEADRKNWPKYLSLVLMAYRSRVYTSTGNTAFDSMLGRKILLCKESTTEENDVEALLVRTNEIRPIRNYQEKQIEIQNNSQNTINERIPIGTTVYLKCEGLLRKLKPKFEGPYKIINRPKEGIIKRKMR
;
A
#
# COMPACT_ATOMS: atom_id res chain seq x y z
N MET A 1 -24.15 -5.47 -0.20
CA MET A 1 -24.74 -4.23 -0.71
C MET A 1 -26.01 -4.59 -1.48
N LYS A 2 -27.12 -4.80 -0.78
CA LYS A 2 -28.38 -5.24 -1.41
C LYS A 2 -28.95 -4.21 -2.41
N HIS A 3 -28.65 -2.92 -2.21
CA HIS A 3 -29.11 -1.84 -3.09
C HIS A 3 -28.39 -1.77 -4.44
N ALA A 4 -27.13 -2.23 -4.54
CA ALA A 4 -26.40 -2.26 -5.81
C ALA A 4 -26.73 -3.51 -6.64
N GLU A 5 -27.23 -4.57 -6.00
CA GLU A 5 -27.70 -5.80 -6.66
C GLU A 5 -29.00 -5.56 -7.44
N ALA A 6 -29.85 -4.65 -6.98
CA ALA A 6 -31.07 -4.24 -7.66
C ALA A 6 -30.80 -3.45 -8.96
N ASP A 7 -29.78 -2.60 -8.98
CA ASP A 7 -29.44 -1.71 -10.10
C ASP A 7 -28.00 -1.94 -10.62
N ARG A 8 -27.73 -3.13 -11.17
CA ARG A 8 -26.39 -3.57 -11.61
C ARG A 8 -25.71 -2.63 -12.63
N LYS A 9 -26.48 -1.96 -13.49
CA LYS A 9 -25.93 -1.03 -14.51
C LYS A 9 -25.49 0.31 -13.91
N ASN A 10 -26.09 0.75 -12.81
CA ASN A 10 -25.86 2.06 -12.20
C ASN A 10 -24.91 2.00 -11.00
N TRP A 11 -24.00 1.03 -10.98
CA TRP A 11 -22.98 0.89 -9.93
C TRP A 11 -22.13 2.16 -9.68
N PRO A 12 -21.83 3.04 -10.67
CA PRO A 12 -21.03 4.23 -10.40
C PRO A 12 -21.67 5.19 -9.39
N LYS A 13 -23.01 5.21 -9.32
CA LYS A 13 -23.76 6.02 -8.34
C LYS A 13 -23.42 5.65 -6.89
N TYR A 14 -23.11 4.37 -6.65
CA TYR A 14 -22.78 3.85 -5.33
C TYR A 14 -21.28 3.93 -5.02
N LEU A 15 -20.44 4.27 -6.00
CA LEU A 15 -18.99 4.31 -5.83
C LEU A 15 -18.58 5.23 -4.67
N SER A 16 -19.16 6.42 -4.58
CA SER A 16 -18.87 7.37 -3.50
C SER A 16 -19.20 6.78 -2.12
N LEU A 17 -20.32 6.06 -2.00
CA LEU A 17 -20.73 5.38 -0.77
C LEU A 17 -19.77 4.22 -0.43
N VAL A 18 -19.39 3.41 -1.41
CA VAL A 18 -18.39 2.33 -1.24
C VAL A 18 -17.07 2.91 -0.75
N LEU A 19 -16.59 3.97 -1.41
CA LEU A 19 -15.32 4.61 -1.07
C LEU A 19 -15.35 5.21 0.33
N MET A 20 -16.47 5.83 0.73
CA MET A 20 -16.63 6.33 2.09
C MET A 20 -16.58 5.19 3.11
N ALA A 21 -17.36 4.13 2.89
CA ALA A 21 -17.38 2.95 3.77
C ALA A 21 -16.02 2.25 3.84
N TYR A 22 -15.28 2.19 2.73
CA TYR A 22 -13.94 1.63 2.66
C TYR A 22 -12.92 2.47 3.44
N ARG A 23 -13.01 3.81 3.34
CA ARG A 23 -12.13 4.74 4.03
C ARG A 23 -12.39 4.81 5.53
N SER A 24 -13.64 4.63 5.95
CA SER A 24 -14.05 4.65 7.36
C SER A 24 -13.91 3.31 8.09
N ARG A 25 -13.60 2.22 7.37
CA ARG A 25 -13.45 0.90 7.96
C ARG A 25 -12.07 0.75 8.60
N VAL A 26 -12.05 0.22 9.82
CA VAL A 26 -10.80 -0.13 10.52
C VAL A 26 -10.20 -1.39 9.90
N TYR A 27 -8.90 -1.33 9.57
CA TYR A 27 -8.15 -2.48 9.08
C TYR A 27 -7.58 -3.29 10.24
N THR A 28 -7.75 -4.61 10.22
CA THR A 28 -7.28 -5.50 11.30
C THR A 28 -5.76 -5.51 11.45
N SER A 29 -5.01 -5.31 10.36
CA SER A 29 -3.54 -5.29 10.34
C SER A 29 -2.93 -4.05 10.99
N THR A 30 -3.64 -2.91 10.94
CA THR A 30 -3.09 -1.60 11.34
C THR A 30 -3.83 -1.01 12.53
N GLY A 31 -5.06 -1.45 12.81
CA GLY A 31 -5.91 -0.93 13.88
C GLY A 31 -6.54 0.44 13.61
N ASN A 32 -6.18 1.07 12.48
CA ASN A 32 -6.64 2.40 12.08
C ASN A 32 -7.47 2.33 10.80
N THR A 33 -8.26 3.38 10.53
CA THR A 33 -8.92 3.51 9.22
C THR A 33 -7.94 4.08 8.18
N ALA A 34 -8.25 3.87 6.89
CA ALA A 34 -7.46 4.47 5.82
C ALA A 34 -7.55 6.00 5.83
N PHE A 35 -8.71 6.55 6.24
CA PHE A 35 -8.91 7.98 6.39
C PHE A 35 -8.01 8.56 7.49
N ASP A 36 -7.94 7.92 8.65
CA ASP A 36 -7.12 8.36 9.77
C ASP A 36 -5.64 8.36 9.40
N SER A 37 -5.20 7.34 8.67
CA SER A 37 -3.81 7.18 8.26
C SER A 37 -3.39 8.23 7.23
N MET A 38 -4.32 8.71 6.40
CA MET A 38 -4.05 9.70 5.35
C MET A 38 -4.14 11.15 5.87
N LEU A 39 -5.12 11.44 6.72
CA LEU A 39 -5.45 12.82 7.13
C LEU A 39 -5.15 13.10 8.61
N GLY A 40 -4.71 12.09 9.38
CA GLY A 40 -4.39 12.25 10.80
C GLY A 40 -5.61 12.61 11.67
N ARG A 41 -6.83 12.38 11.17
CA ARG A 41 -8.07 12.76 11.86
C ARG A 41 -9.12 11.67 11.71
N LYS A 42 -9.89 11.46 12.77
CA LYS A 42 -11.05 10.57 12.75
C LYS A 42 -12.12 11.11 11.81
N ILE A 43 -12.74 10.20 11.07
CA ILE A 43 -13.87 10.54 10.22
C ILE A 43 -15.09 10.87 11.10
N LEU A 44 -15.70 12.03 10.86
CA LEU A 44 -16.96 12.39 11.49
C LEU A 44 -18.07 11.61 10.79
N LEU A 45 -18.45 10.49 11.37
CA LEU A 45 -19.65 9.77 10.94
C LEU A 45 -20.87 10.44 11.56
N CYS A 46 -22.02 10.30 10.89
CA CYS A 46 -23.28 11.05 11.09
C CYS A 46 -23.93 10.95 12.50
N LYS A 47 -23.22 10.53 13.55
CA LYS A 47 -23.77 10.29 14.90
C LYS A 47 -22.93 10.83 16.07
N GLU A 48 -21.87 11.57 15.83
CA GLU A 48 -21.11 12.19 16.93
C GLU A 48 -21.55 13.65 17.06
N SER A 49 -22.57 13.89 17.89
CA SER A 49 -22.91 15.23 18.37
C SER A 49 -21.71 15.76 19.16
N THR A 50 -21.01 16.74 18.60
CA THR A 50 -19.88 17.39 19.26
C THR A 50 -20.39 18.23 20.42
N THR A 51 -20.11 17.78 21.64
CA THR A 51 -19.97 18.71 22.78
C THR A 51 -18.77 19.61 22.46
N GLU A 52 -18.93 20.92 22.63
CA GLU A 52 -17.90 21.91 22.34
C GLU A 52 -16.71 21.73 23.29
N GLU A 53 -15.69 20.97 22.87
CA GLU A 53 -14.41 20.85 23.55
C GLU A 53 -13.42 21.88 22.96
N ASN A 54 -12.55 22.44 23.81
CA ASN A 54 -11.54 23.43 23.42
C ASN A 54 -10.68 22.95 22.24
N ASP A 55 -10.90 23.53 21.05
CA ASP A 55 -10.29 23.12 19.77
C ASP A 55 -8.76 22.96 19.84
N VAL A 56 -8.08 23.82 20.60
CA VAL A 56 -6.60 23.84 20.68
C VAL A 56 -6.03 22.62 21.41
N GLU A 57 -6.70 22.17 22.46
CA GLU A 57 -6.24 21.04 23.28
C GLU A 57 -6.54 19.71 22.58
N ALA A 58 -7.70 19.61 21.92
CA ALA A 58 -8.03 18.50 21.04
C ALA A 58 -7.04 18.36 19.86
N LEU A 59 -6.53 19.47 19.31
CA LEU A 59 -5.51 19.47 18.26
C LEU A 59 -4.15 18.95 18.76
N LEU A 60 -3.75 19.30 19.99
CA LEU A 60 -2.49 18.84 20.59
C LEU A 60 -2.49 17.35 20.89
N VAL A 61 -3.58 16.84 21.51
CA VAL A 61 -3.77 15.40 21.75
C VAL A 61 -3.72 14.64 20.42
N ARG A 62 -4.43 15.12 19.40
CA ARG A 62 -4.42 14.54 18.03
C ARG A 62 -3.02 14.52 17.41
N THR A 63 -2.24 15.59 17.55
CA THR A 63 -0.89 15.64 16.96
C THR A 63 0.03 14.57 17.55
N ASN A 64 -0.17 14.22 18.83
CA ASN A 64 0.55 13.12 19.48
C ASN A 64 0.09 11.74 18.98
N GLU A 65 -1.19 11.56 18.61
CA GLU A 65 -1.72 10.33 18.01
C GLU A 65 -1.25 10.07 16.57
N ILE A 66 -0.81 11.11 15.84
CA ILE A 66 -0.31 11.02 14.44
C ILE A 66 1.15 10.54 14.39
N ARG A 67 1.92 10.69 15.47
CA ARG A 67 3.34 10.31 15.53
C ARG A 67 3.68 8.83 15.20
N PRO A 68 2.82 7.80 15.40
CA PRO A 68 3.15 6.42 15.07
C PRO A 68 2.93 6.03 13.60
N ILE A 69 2.52 6.94 12.68
CA ILE A 69 2.28 6.61 11.25
C ILE A 69 3.47 5.88 10.60
N ARG A 70 4.69 6.32 10.89
CA ARG A 70 5.91 5.72 10.34
C ARG A 70 6.06 4.23 10.72
N ASN A 71 5.77 3.90 11.97
CA ASN A 71 5.86 2.52 12.47
C ASN A 71 4.85 1.60 11.75
N TYR A 72 3.68 2.13 11.38
CA TYR A 72 2.69 1.38 10.61
C TYR A 72 3.13 1.15 9.16
N GLN A 73 3.75 2.14 8.53
CA GLN A 73 4.30 2.00 7.19
C GLN A 73 5.42 0.94 7.14
N GLU A 74 6.31 0.95 8.13
CA GLU A 74 7.39 -0.03 8.25
C GLU A 74 6.84 -1.46 8.40
N LYS A 75 5.82 -1.66 9.25
CA LYS A 75 5.11 -2.95 9.37
C LYS A 75 4.47 -3.40 8.06
N GLN A 76 3.85 -2.49 7.30
CA GLN A 76 3.26 -2.83 6.01
C GLN A 76 4.33 -3.28 5.00
N ILE A 77 5.47 -2.59 4.96
CA ILE A 77 6.60 -2.97 4.12
C ILE A 77 7.13 -4.36 4.50
N GLU A 78 7.24 -4.65 5.80
CA GLU A 78 7.66 -5.96 6.29
C GLU A 78 6.71 -7.08 5.85
N ILE A 79 5.40 -6.90 6.04
CA ILE A 79 4.37 -7.87 5.60
C ILE A 79 4.46 -8.09 4.08
N GLN A 80 4.62 -7.02 3.31
CA GLN A 80 4.72 -7.09 1.85
C GLN A 80 5.99 -7.84 1.41
N ASN A 81 7.14 -7.53 2.02
CA ASN A 81 8.41 -8.19 1.73
C ASN A 81 8.36 -9.68 2.07
N ASN A 82 7.79 -10.03 3.23
CA ASN A 82 7.60 -11.42 3.64
C ASN A 82 6.70 -12.18 2.67
N SER A 83 5.58 -11.59 2.24
CA SER A 83 4.68 -12.21 1.26
C SER A 83 5.34 -12.42 -0.11
N GLN A 84 6.25 -11.54 -0.51
CA GLN A 84 6.95 -11.62 -1.80
C GLN A 84 8.28 -12.37 -1.71
N ASN A 85 8.63 -12.90 -0.52
CA ASN A 85 9.94 -13.49 -0.22
C ASN A 85 11.09 -12.61 -0.71
N THR A 86 10.97 -11.29 -0.47
CA THR A 86 11.93 -10.29 -0.90
C THR A 86 12.96 -10.09 0.21
N ILE A 87 14.21 -10.36 -0.11
CA ILE A 87 15.34 -10.15 0.78
C ILE A 87 15.99 -8.82 0.38
N ASN A 88 16.18 -7.92 1.36
CA ASN A 88 16.81 -6.60 1.14
C ASN A 88 18.34 -6.66 1.01
N GLU A 89 18.92 -7.86 0.94
CA GLU A 89 20.35 -8.07 0.81
C GLU A 89 20.83 -7.73 -0.60
N ARG A 90 21.97 -7.05 -0.67
CA ARG A 90 22.57 -6.66 -1.94
C ARG A 90 23.36 -7.83 -2.53
N ILE A 91 22.97 -8.25 -3.73
CA ILE A 91 23.67 -9.32 -4.46
C ILE A 91 25.10 -8.85 -4.86
N PRO A 92 26.14 -9.69 -4.69
CA PRO A 92 27.52 -9.34 -5.03
C PRO A 92 27.71 -9.08 -6.54
N ILE A 93 28.62 -8.16 -6.89
CA ILE A 93 29.03 -7.91 -8.29
C ILE A 93 29.72 -9.17 -8.82
N GLY A 94 29.48 -9.52 -10.09
CA GLY A 94 30.01 -10.73 -10.72
C GLY A 94 29.16 -11.98 -10.51
N THR A 95 28.17 -11.94 -9.62
CA THR A 95 27.22 -13.05 -9.43
C THR A 95 26.35 -13.25 -10.66
N THR A 96 26.10 -14.51 -10.99
CA THR A 96 25.17 -14.90 -12.04
C THR A 96 23.75 -14.95 -11.50
N VAL A 97 22.84 -14.22 -12.13
CA VAL A 97 21.44 -14.11 -11.71
C VAL A 97 20.49 -14.38 -12.87
N TYR A 98 19.29 -14.85 -12.54
CA TYR A 98 18.17 -14.95 -13.46
C TYR A 98 17.17 -13.84 -13.14
N LEU A 99 16.61 -13.23 -14.18
CA LEU A 99 15.59 -12.20 -14.04
C LEU A 99 14.21 -12.82 -14.22
N LYS A 100 13.32 -12.56 -13.27
CA LYS A 100 11.91 -12.95 -13.39
C LYS A 100 11.26 -12.13 -14.49
N CYS A 101 10.60 -12.79 -15.43
CA CYS A 101 9.80 -12.11 -16.44
C CYS A 101 8.49 -11.64 -15.80
N GLU A 102 8.26 -10.33 -15.77
CA GLU A 102 7.01 -9.75 -15.27
C GLU A 102 5.96 -9.63 -16.38
N GLY A 103 4.68 -9.65 -15.98
CA GLY A 103 3.55 -9.50 -16.90
C GLY A 103 3.01 -10.81 -17.49
N LEU A 104 2.24 -10.68 -18.57
CA LEU A 104 1.56 -11.79 -19.21
C LEU A 104 2.51 -12.57 -20.11
N LEU A 105 2.91 -13.77 -19.66
CA LEU A 105 3.75 -14.68 -20.44
C LEU A 105 2.92 -15.44 -21.47
N ARG A 106 3.49 -15.63 -22.66
CA ARG A 106 2.92 -16.55 -23.66
C ARG A 106 3.05 -17.99 -23.16
N LYS A 107 2.16 -18.87 -23.61
CA LYS A 107 2.21 -20.31 -23.27
C LYS A 107 3.59 -20.88 -23.59
N LEU A 108 4.09 -21.72 -22.69
CA LEU A 108 5.39 -22.40 -22.78
C LEU A 108 6.61 -21.46 -22.82
N LYS A 109 6.47 -20.17 -22.47
CA LYS A 109 7.64 -19.32 -22.21
C LYS A 109 8.18 -19.55 -20.81
N PRO A 110 9.51 -19.56 -20.63
CA PRO A 110 10.11 -19.67 -19.31
C PRO A 110 9.74 -18.44 -18.47
N LYS A 111 9.59 -18.67 -17.15
CA LYS A 111 9.27 -17.61 -16.18
C LYS A 111 10.48 -16.73 -15.84
N PHE A 112 11.67 -17.19 -16.19
CA PHE A 112 12.94 -16.53 -15.91
C PHE A 112 13.79 -16.43 -17.17
N GLU A 113 14.45 -15.29 -17.34
CA GLU A 113 15.42 -15.01 -18.40
C GLU A 113 16.84 -14.96 -17.83
N GLY A 114 17.83 -15.43 -18.59
CA GLY A 114 19.24 -15.41 -18.20
C GLY A 114 19.98 -16.70 -18.58
N PRO A 115 21.23 -16.88 -18.12
CA PRO A 115 21.89 -16.17 -17.02
C PRO A 115 22.46 -14.78 -17.37
N TYR A 116 22.38 -13.83 -16.43
CA TYR A 116 23.01 -12.51 -16.51
C TYR A 116 24.09 -12.34 -15.43
N LYS A 117 25.13 -11.54 -15.71
CA LYS A 117 26.14 -11.14 -14.71
C LYS A 117 25.90 -9.72 -14.23
N ILE A 118 26.01 -9.49 -12.92
CA ILE A 118 25.94 -8.15 -12.34
C ILE A 118 27.25 -7.41 -12.62
N ILE A 119 27.19 -6.34 -13.42
CA ILE A 119 28.36 -5.56 -13.84
C ILE A 119 28.60 -4.36 -12.91
N ASN A 120 27.55 -3.63 -12.54
CA ASN A 120 27.67 -2.41 -11.75
C ASN A 120 26.41 -2.17 -10.89
N ARG A 121 26.54 -1.31 -9.88
CA ARG A 121 25.46 -0.88 -8.98
C ARG A 121 25.18 0.61 -9.19
N PRO A 122 24.15 0.99 -9.95
CA PRO A 122 23.73 2.39 -10.00
C PRO A 122 23.25 2.84 -8.61
N LYS A 123 23.49 4.09 -8.24
CA LYS A 123 23.12 4.63 -6.92
C LYS A 123 21.60 4.62 -6.68
N GLU A 124 20.79 4.60 -7.74
CA GLU A 124 19.32 4.53 -7.66
C GLU A 124 18.73 3.79 -8.87
N GLY A 125 17.82 2.84 -8.59
CA GLY A 125 16.62 2.43 -9.36
C GLY A 125 16.66 2.10 -10.87
N ILE A 126 17.71 2.42 -11.62
CA ILE A 126 17.69 2.34 -13.08
C ILE A 126 18.47 1.11 -13.55
N ILE A 127 17.77 -0.01 -13.67
CA ILE A 127 18.29 -1.23 -14.33
C ILE A 127 18.14 -1.04 -15.84
N LYS A 128 19.14 -0.46 -16.51
CA LYS A 128 19.18 -0.41 -17.99
C LYS A 128 19.59 -1.78 -18.53
N ARG A 129 18.76 -2.38 -19.38
CA ARG A 129 19.10 -3.59 -20.13
C ARG A 129 20.11 -3.22 -21.22
N LYS A 130 21.32 -3.78 -21.17
CA LYS A 130 22.23 -3.77 -22.32
C LYS A 130 22.06 -5.10 -23.05
N MET A 131 21.31 -5.08 -24.15
CA MET A 131 21.28 -6.21 -25.09
C MET A 131 22.65 -6.28 -25.79
N ARG A 132 23.16 -7.50 -25.97
CA ARG A 132 24.26 -7.79 -26.88
C ARG A 132 23.73 -7.78 -28.31
#